data_AF-A0A7N8Y2B4-F1
#
_entry.id   AF-A0A7N8Y2B4-F1
#
_cell.length_a   1.000
_cell.length_b   1.000
_cell.length_c   1.000
_cell.angle_alpha   90.00
_cell.angle_beta   90.00
_cell.angle_gamma   90.00
#
_symmetry.space_group_name_H-M   'P 1'
#
loop_
_entity.id
_entity.type
_entity.pdbx_description
1 polymer ?
#
loop_
_entity_poly.entity_id
_entity_poly.type
_entity_poly.pdbx_seq_one_letter_code
_entity_poly.pdbx_strand_id
1 'polypeptide(L)'
;METTVDKLEAMFQKSEADLEYIEKRLKLDFINNTTENGCSVEENPLMMLENLRAIKAKHTELCSQMKEITAAQKQSMDSIRNSLNSVMELMQHFQQTTDVEFQPWTEPEQESRTALSQSADSQTDTEVLPPVSSSVQQQPLSASVAFKSTTLL
;
A
#
# COMPACT_ATOMS: atom_id res chain seq x y z
N MET A 1 45.36 -0.23 -50.65
CA MET A 1 44.02 0.19 -50.21
C MET A 1 43.11 -1.01 -50.15
N GLU A 2 42.99 -1.76 -51.24
CA GLU A 2 42.25 -3.03 -51.37
C GLU A 2 42.53 -4.02 -50.23
N THR A 3 43.79 -4.38 -49.98
CA THR A 3 44.17 -5.30 -48.89
C THR A 3 43.75 -4.85 -47.48
N THR A 4 43.60 -3.55 -47.25
CA THR A 4 43.12 -3.01 -45.97
C THR A 4 41.60 -3.12 -45.85
N VAL A 5 40.89 -2.97 -46.97
CA VAL A 5 39.45 -3.18 -47.06
C VAL A 5 39.12 -4.67 -46.88
N ASP A 6 39.84 -5.57 -47.56
CA ASP A 6 39.66 -7.01 -47.41
C ASP A 6 39.88 -7.47 -45.96
N LYS A 7 40.90 -6.91 -45.30
CA LYS A 7 41.17 -7.18 -43.89
C LYS A 7 40.04 -6.69 -42.99
N LEU A 8 39.46 -5.53 -43.31
CA LEU A 8 38.37 -4.95 -42.54
C LEU A 8 37.07 -5.76 -42.74
N GLU A 9 36.78 -6.18 -43.97
CA GLU A 9 35.66 -7.06 -44.29
C GLU A 9 35.79 -8.40 -43.56
N ALA A 10 36.99 -9.00 -43.56
CA ALA A 10 37.26 -10.23 -42.82
C ALA A 10 37.07 -10.05 -41.31
N MET A 11 37.42 -8.89 -40.75
CA MET A 11 37.14 -8.59 -39.33
C MET A 11 35.63 -8.48 -39.06
N PHE A 12 34.87 -7.82 -39.93
CA PHE A 12 33.42 -7.73 -39.79
C PHE A 12 32.74 -9.09 -39.89
N GLN A 13 33.09 -9.90 -40.91
CA GLN A 13 32.57 -11.26 -41.07
C GLN A 13 32.90 -12.13 -39.85
N LYS A 14 34.11 -12.02 -39.30
CA LYS A 14 34.48 -12.72 -38.08
C LYS A 14 33.68 -12.22 -36.87
N SER A 15 33.53 -10.91 -36.70
CA SER A 15 32.74 -10.35 -35.59
C SER A 15 31.26 -10.74 -35.66
N GLU A 16 30.68 -10.81 -36.86
CA GLU A 16 29.32 -11.28 -37.08
C GLU A 16 29.17 -12.76 -36.71
N ALA A 17 30.10 -13.62 -37.18
CA ALA A 17 30.12 -15.03 -36.83
C ALA A 17 30.33 -15.28 -35.32
N ASP A 18 31.20 -14.48 -34.68
CA ASP A 18 31.44 -14.55 -33.24
C ASP A 18 30.16 -14.18 -32.46
N LEU A 19 29.42 -13.14 -32.88
CA LEU A 19 28.16 -12.73 -32.25
C LEU A 19 27.08 -13.81 -32.42
N GLU A 20 26.96 -14.38 -33.62
CA GLU A 20 26.01 -15.46 -33.90
C GLU A 20 26.31 -16.72 -33.05
N TYR A 21 27.59 -17.05 -32.87
CA TYR A 21 28.00 -18.15 -31.99
C TYR A 21 27.63 -17.88 -30.53
N ILE A 22 27.86 -16.67 -30.03
CA ILE A 22 27.47 -16.28 -28.67
C ILE A 22 25.95 -16.39 -28.49
N GLU A 23 25.16 -15.88 -29.43
CA GLU A 23 23.70 -15.97 -29.38
C GLU A 23 23.22 -17.42 -29.34
N LYS A 24 23.76 -18.29 -30.22
CA LYS A 24 23.43 -19.71 -30.26
C LYS A 24 23.78 -20.43 -28.97
N ARG A 25 24.96 -20.12 -28.38
CA ARG A 25 25.39 -20.70 -27.10
C ARG A 25 24.46 -20.27 -25.97
N LEU A 26 24.13 -18.98 -25.86
CA LEU A 26 23.23 -18.46 -24.85
C LEU A 26 21.82 -19.06 -24.95
N LYS A 27 21.27 -19.21 -26.17
CA LYS A 27 19.97 -19.87 -26.38
C LYS A 27 19.98 -21.32 -25.92
N LEU A 28 21.05 -22.06 -26.23
CA LEU A 28 21.20 -23.44 -25.80
C LEU A 28 21.27 -23.54 -24.28
N ASP A 29 22.08 -22.70 -23.63
CA ASP A 29 22.20 -22.66 -22.17
C ASP A 29 20.86 -22.31 -21.51
N PHE A 30 20.11 -21.35 -22.07
CA PHE A 30 18.77 -21.02 -21.59
C PHE A 30 17.81 -22.21 -21.65
N ILE A 31 17.76 -22.91 -22.79
CA ILE A 31 16.88 -24.09 -22.95
C ILE A 31 17.27 -25.19 -21.96
N ASN A 32 18.56 -25.50 -21.84
CA ASN A 32 19.05 -26.56 -20.95
C ASN A 32 18.73 -26.25 -19.48
N ASN A 33 19.00 -25.03 -19.02
CA ASN A 33 18.68 -24.59 -17.66
C ASN A 33 17.17 -24.62 -17.39
N THR A 34 16.36 -24.29 -18.39
CA THR A 34 14.89 -24.31 -18.30
C THR A 34 14.36 -25.74 -18.16
N THR A 35 14.98 -26.71 -18.85
CA THR A 35 14.61 -28.13 -18.76
C THR A 35 15.08 -28.81 -17.47
N GLU A 36 16.20 -28.36 -16.89
CA GLU A 36 16.78 -28.91 -15.66
C GLU A 36 16.09 -28.37 -14.40
N ASN A 37 15.82 -27.06 -14.35
CA ASN A 37 15.28 -26.41 -13.16
C ASN A 37 13.75 -26.23 -13.17
N GLY A 38 13.09 -26.56 -14.29
CA GLY A 38 11.66 -26.37 -14.48
C GLY A 38 11.28 -24.89 -14.61
N CYS A 39 10.91 -24.44 -15.80
CA CYS A 39 10.41 -23.07 -15.98
C CYS A 39 9.07 -22.90 -15.27
N SER A 40 9.03 -22.18 -14.15
CA SER A 40 7.76 -21.67 -13.64
C SER A 40 7.38 -20.43 -14.46
N VAL A 41 6.15 -20.39 -14.98
CA VAL A 41 5.62 -19.21 -15.71
C VAL A 41 5.60 -17.95 -14.83
N GLU A 42 5.66 -18.16 -13.51
CA GLU A 42 5.68 -17.13 -12.48
C GLU A 42 6.99 -16.33 -12.43
N GLU A 43 8.10 -16.87 -12.95
CA GLU A 43 9.41 -16.20 -13.00
C GLU A 43 9.61 -15.30 -14.22
N ASN A 44 8.61 -15.20 -15.12
CA ASN A 44 8.74 -14.33 -16.28
C ASN A 44 8.76 -12.85 -15.85
N PRO A 45 9.88 -12.11 -16.06
CA PRO A 45 10.01 -10.74 -15.57
C PRO A 45 9.01 -9.77 -16.21
N LEU A 46 8.56 -10.02 -17.45
CA LEU A 46 7.54 -9.19 -18.10
C LEU A 46 6.19 -9.35 -17.41
N MET A 47 5.80 -10.59 -17.08
CA MET A 47 4.57 -10.87 -16.34
C MET A 47 4.64 -10.29 -14.92
N MET A 48 5.77 -10.44 -14.24
CA MET A 48 5.99 -9.84 -12.92
C MET A 48 5.85 -8.32 -12.94
N LEU A 49 6.40 -7.65 -13.96
CA LEU A 49 6.28 -6.20 -14.12
C LEU A 49 4.82 -5.76 -14.37
N GLU A 50 4.08 -6.51 -15.17
CA GLU A 50 2.65 -6.23 -15.40
C GLU A 50 1.84 -6.39 -14.11
N ASN A 51 2.06 -7.49 -13.39
CA ASN A 51 1.43 -7.75 -12.10
C ASN A 51 1.77 -6.65 -11.08
N LEU A 52 3.02 -6.22 -11.02
CA LEU A 52 3.45 -5.15 -10.12
C LEU A 52 2.76 -3.83 -10.47
N ARG A 53 2.60 -3.51 -11.76
CA ARG A 53 1.86 -2.33 -12.21
C ARG A 53 0.40 -2.40 -11.77
N ALA A 54 -0.25 -3.55 -11.97
CA ALA A 54 -1.63 -3.76 -11.55
C ALA A 54 -1.81 -3.64 -10.03
N ILE A 55 -0.90 -4.23 -9.24
CA ILE A 55 -0.90 -4.11 -7.77
C ILE A 55 -0.73 -2.66 -7.35
N LYS A 56 0.23 -1.93 -7.94
CA LYS A 56 0.46 -0.51 -7.63
C LYS A 56 -0.78 0.34 -7.94
N ALA A 57 -1.43 0.10 -9.07
CA ALA A 57 -2.65 0.82 -9.43
C ALA A 57 -3.78 0.56 -8.42
N LYS A 58 -4.01 -0.71 -8.05
CA LYS A 58 -5.02 -1.08 -7.03
C LYS A 58 -4.72 -0.47 -5.67
N HIS A 59 -3.46 -0.46 -5.25
CA HIS A 59 -3.04 0.16 -4.00
C HIS A 59 -3.31 1.67 -4.01
N THR A 60 -2.93 2.37 -5.08
CA THR A 60 -3.20 3.82 -5.21
C THR A 60 -4.69 4.12 -5.15
N GLU A 61 -5.51 3.34 -5.83
CA GLU A 61 -6.97 3.48 -5.79
C GLU A 61 -7.52 3.26 -4.38
N LEU A 62 -7.13 2.18 -3.70
CA LEU A 62 -7.57 1.89 -2.34
C LEU A 62 -7.16 2.99 -1.35
N CYS A 63 -5.95 3.53 -1.49
CA CYS A 63 -5.51 4.66 -0.68
C CYS A 63 -6.36 5.92 -0.93
N SER A 64 -6.79 6.18 -2.18
CA SER A 64 -7.68 7.30 -2.48
C SER A 64 -9.04 7.10 -1.82
N GLN A 65 -9.64 5.92 -2.00
CA GLN A 65 -10.93 5.58 -1.39
C GLN A 65 -10.88 5.68 0.14
N MET A 66 -9.81 5.19 0.78
CA MET A 66 -9.65 5.29 2.24
C MET A 66 -9.56 6.74 2.72
N LYS A 67 -8.89 7.62 1.96
CA LYS A 67 -8.83 9.06 2.28
C LYS A 67 -10.21 9.71 2.19
N GLU A 68 -10.98 9.38 1.14
CA GLU A 68 -12.34 9.89 0.96
C GLU A 68 -13.27 9.40 2.08
N ILE A 69 -13.21 8.11 2.44
CA ILE A 69 -14.00 7.54 3.55
C ILE A 69 -13.64 8.22 4.86
N THR A 70 -12.35 8.35 5.17
CA THR A 70 -11.89 9.02 6.40
C THR A 70 -12.37 10.47 6.45
N ALA A 71 -12.31 11.19 5.34
CA ALA A 71 -12.80 12.56 5.25
C ALA A 71 -14.33 12.64 5.46
N ALA A 72 -15.10 11.74 4.84
CA ALA A 72 -16.55 11.67 5.00
C ALA A 72 -16.95 11.29 6.43
N GLN A 73 -16.24 10.36 7.06
CA GLN A 73 -16.45 9.97 8.46
C GLN A 73 -16.18 11.14 9.39
N LYS A 74 -15.08 11.87 9.19
CA LYS A 74 -14.77 13.08 9.96
C LYS A 74 -15.87 14.14 9.81
N GLN A 75 -16.26 14.44 8.57
CA GLN A 75 -17.32 15.41 8.30
C GLN A 75 -18.65 15.01 8.95
N SER A 76 -19.01 13.73 8.90
CA SER A 76 -20.23 13.20 9.52
C SER A 76 -20.18 13.37 11.04
N MET A 77 -19.07 12.97 11.67
CA MET A 77 -18.88 13.12 13.12
C MET A 77 -18.91 14.58 13.57
N ASP A 78 -18.27 15.48 12.81
CA ASP A 78 -18.31 16.92 13.08
C ASP A 78 -19.73 17.48 12.94
N SER A 79 -20.50 17.02 11.95
CA SER A 79 -21.91 17.40 11.79
C SER A 79 -22.78 16.93 12.94
N ILE A 80 -22.61 15.68 13.40
CA ILE A 80 -23.34 15.14 14.56
C ILE A 80 -23.00 15.95 15.82
N ARG A 81 -21.71 16.21 16.06
CA ARG A 81 -21.25 17.01 17.21
C ARG A 81 -21.87 18.41 17.19
N ASN A 82 -21.84 19.08 16.05
CA ASN A 82 -22.42 20.42 15.90
C ASN A 82 -23.93 20.41 16.16
N SER A 83 -24.66 19.45 15.60
CA SER A 83 -26.10 19.32 15.83
C SER A 83 -26.44 19.08 17.30
N LEU A 84 -25.70 18.20 17.98
CA LEU A 84 -25.91 17.91 19.40
C LEU A 84 -25.61 19.13 20.27
N ASN A 85 -24.54 19.88 19.97
CA ASN A 85 -24.22 21.12 20.67
C ASN A 85 -25.33 22.16 20.50
N SER A 86 -25.84 22.37 19.29
CA SER A 86 -26.94 23.31 19.05
C SER A 86 -28.23 22.94 19.80
N VAL A 87 -28.59 21.65 19.84
CA VAL A 87 -29.75 21.18 20.61
C VAL A 87 -29.56 21.45 22.11
N MET A 88 -28.34 21.23 22.61
CA MET A 88 -28.01 21.45 24.01
C MET A 88 -28.04 22.93 24.41
N GLU A 89 -27.51 23.81 23.56
CA GLU A 89 -27.61 25.26 23.73
C GLU A 89 -29.07 25.71 23.77
N LEU A 90 -29.91 25.17 22.88
CA LEU A 90 -31.33 25.48 22.85
C LEU A 90 -32.06 25.00 24.12
N MET A 91 -31.77 23.79 24.60
CA MET A 91 -32.31 23.27 25.88
C MET A 91 -31.91 24.17 27.05
N GLN A 92 -30.65 24.59 27.12
CA GLN A 92 -30.17 25.50 28.16
C GLN A 92 -30.90 26.85 28.10
N HIS A 93 -31.14 27.39 26.90
CA HIS A 93 -31.91 28.62 26.73
C HIS A 93 -33.36 28.47 27.22
N PHE A 94 -34.02 27.32 26.94
CA PHE A 94 -35.36 27.05 27.45
C PHE A 94 -35.40 26.94 28.97
N GLN A 95 -34.39 26.32 29.58
CA GLN A 95 -34.25 26.24 31.04
C GLN A 95 -34.07 27.61 31.69
N GLN A 96 -33.38 28.55 31.03
CA GLN A 96 -33.20 29.91 31.55
C GLN A 96 -34.48 30.76 31.41
N THR A 97 -35.32 30.45 30.43
CA THR A 97 -36.51 31.25 30.09
C THR A 97 -37.81 30.71 30.69
N THR A 98 -37.81 29.45 31.13
CA THR A 98 -38.95 28.76 31.76
C THR A 98 -38.52 28.26 33.14
N ASP A 99 -39.37 28.36 34.17
CA ASP A 99 -39.11 27.85 35.54
C ASP A 99 -39.21 26.32 35.62
N VAL A 100 -38.46 25.64 34.74
CA VAL A 100 -38.39 24.18 34.61
C VAL A 100 -36.95 23.76 34.86
N GLU A 101 -36.69 23.10 35.99
CA GLU A 101 -35.39 22.48 36.24
C GLU A 101 -35.28 21.13 35.53
N PHE A 102 -34.21 20.95 34.75
CA PHE A 102 -33.80 19.66 34.23
C PHE A 102 -32.96 18.91 35.26
N GLN A 103 -33.09 17.58 35.30
CA GLN A 103 -32.21 16.76 36.13
C GLN A 103 -30.75 16.87 35.67
N PRO A 104 -29.78 16.85 36.60
CA PRO A 104 -28.37 16.77 36.26
C PRO A 104 -28.08 15.54 35.40
N TRP A 105 -27.18 15.70 34.44
CA TRP A 105 -26.70 14.61 33.59
C TRP A 105 -26.18 13.47 34.45
N THR A 106 -26.55 12.26 34.08
CA THR A 106 -26.01 11.05 34.67
C THR A 106 -24.57 10.85 34.20
N GLU A 107 -23.74 10.19 35.02
CA GLU A 107 -22.35 9.84 34.67
C GLU A 107 -22.17 9.29 33.23
N PRO A 108 -22.95 8.32 32.73
CA PRO A 108 -22.78 7.82 31.37
C PRO A 108 -23.04 8.87 30.28
N GLU A 109 -23.89 9.86 30.54
CA GLU A 109 -24.16 10.96 29.60
C GLU A 109 -23.00 11.95 29.57
N GLN A 110 -22.39 12.23 30.73
CA GLN A 110 -21.20 13.07 30.87
C GLN A 110 -19.99 12.44 30.17
N GLU A 111 -19.80 11.13 30.32
CA GLU A 111 -18.76 10.36 29.63
C GLU A 111 -18.95 10.39 28.11
N SER A 112 -20.17 10.14 27.63
CA SER A 112 -20.50 10.16 26.20
C SER A 112 -20.22 11.51 25.56
N ARG A 113 -20.52 12.59 26.29
CA ARG A 113 -20.25 13.97 25.86
C ARG A 113 -18.75 14.28 25.77
N THR A 114 -17.97 13.75 26.72
CA THR A 114 -16.52 13.89 26.74
C THR A 114 -15.88 13.10 25.58
N ALA A 115 -16.35 11.88 25.33
CA ALA A 115 -15.88 11.05 24.22
C ALA A 115 -16.15 11.69 22.85
N LEU A 116 -17.34 12.28 22.65
CA LEU A 116 -17.69 13.02 21.43
C LEU A 116 -16.77 14.24 21.21
N SER A 117 -16.25 14.83 22.29
CA SER A 117 -15.36 15.99 22.22
C SER A 117 -13.90 15.62 21.94
N GLN A 118 -13.46 14.42 22.35
CA GLN A 118 -12.06 13.97 22.25
C GLN A 118 -11.69 13.27 20.94
N SER A 119 -12.66 12.75 20.16
CA SER A 119 -12.36 11.91 18.98
C SER A 119 -11.76 12.66 17.76
N ALA A 120 -11.40 13.94 17.88
CA ALA A 120 -10.98 14.78 16.76
C ALA A 120 -9.48 14.67 16.38
N ASP A 121 -8.61 14.20 17.27
CA ASP A 121 -7.15 14.37 17.14
C ASP A 121 -6.34 13.09 16.86
N SER A 122 -6.96 11.92 16.75
CA SER A 122 -6.23 10.71 16.37
C SER A 122 -6.02 10.64 14.85
N GLN A 123 -5.10 11.47 14.33
CA GLN A 123 -4.47 11.22 13.03
C GLN A 123 -3.74 9.89 13.10
N THR A 124 -4.30 8.85 12.49
CA THR A 124 -3.50 7.72 12.01
C THR A 124 -2.79 8.15 10.74
N ASP A 125 -1.77 9.00 10.89
CA ASP A 125 -0.72 9.13 9.86
C ASP A 125 0.01 7.79 9.82
N THR A 126 -0.52 6.85 9.03
CA THR A 126 0.28 5.75 8.53
C THR A 126 1.19 6.34 7.47
N GLU A 127 2.31 6.88 7.92
CA GLU A 127 3.46 7.23 7.09
C GLU A 127 3.89 5.97 6.32
N VAL A 128 3.45 5.86 5.07
CA VAL A 128 4.01 4.88 4.12
C VAL A 128 5.41 5.39 3.77
N LEU A 129 6.40 4.98 4.55
CA LEU A 129 7.82 5.12 4.24
C LEU A 129 8.09 4.61 2.81
N PRO A 130 8.90 5.33 2.00
CA PRO A 130 9.37 4.81 0.73
C PRO A 130 10.31 3.60 0.97
N PRO A 131 10.39 2.64 0.02
CA PRO A 131 11.26 1.49 0.18
C PRO A 131 12.72 1.94 0.18
N VAL A 132 13.36 1.89 1.35
CA VAL A 132 14.82 1.92 1.45
C VAL A 132 15.36 0.69 0.73
N SER A 133 16.23 0.95 -0.24
CA SER A 133 17.00 -0.04 -0.96
C SER A 133 17.68 -1.02 -0.01
N SER A 134 17.37 -2.30 -0.18
CA SER A 134 17.96 -3.42 0.55
C SER A 134 19.43 -3.56 0.19
N SER A 135 20.33 -3.32 1.15
CA SER A 135 21.67 -3.90 1.13
C SER A 135 21.71 -5.11 2.06
N VAL A 136 22.11 -6.22 1.46
CA VAL A 136 22.26 -7.58 2.00
C VAL A 136 23.13 -7.61 3.26
N GLN A 137 22.65 -8.24 4.35
CA GLN A 137 23.46 -9.18 5.12
C GLN A 137 22.63 -10.14 5.98
N GLN A 138 23.06 -11.39 5.96
CA GLN A 138 22.42 -12.62 6.48
C GLN A 138 22.49 -12.74 8.01
N GLN A 139 21.42 -13.23 8.67
CA GLN A 139 21.36 -14.50 9.43
C GLN A 139 20.04 -14.67 10.21
N PRO A 140 19.65 -15.92 10.60
CA PRO A 140 18.28 -16.27 10.95
C PRO A 140 18.02 -16.18 12.46
N LEU A 141 16.81 -15.80 12.85
CA LEU A 141 16.30 -16.03 14.20
C LEU A 141 14.80 -16.35 14.16
N SER A 142 14.51 -17.58 14.54
CA SER A 142 13.20 -18.18 14.73
C SER A 142 12.38 -17.42 15.77
N ALA A 143 11.12 -17.10 15.46
CA ALA A 143 10.07 -16.97 16.46
C ALA A 143 8.71 -17.23 15.81
N SER A 144 8.15 -18.40 16.12
CA SER A 144 6.76 -18.76 15.88
C SER A 144 5.87 -17.84 16.72
N VAL A 145 4.95 -17.12 16.08
CA VAL A 145 3.79 -16.55 16.77
C VAL A 145 2.55 -16.89 15.95
N ALA A 146 1.88 -17.95 16.39
CA ALA A 146 0.60 -18.38 15.83
C ALA A 146 -0.47 -17.33 16.13
N PHE A 147 -0.97 -16.67 15.08
CA PHE A 147 -2.16 -15.84 15.15
C PHE A 147 -3.39 -16.75 15.26
N LYS A 148 -3.94 -16.89 16.47
CA LYS A 148 -5.22 -17.58 16.66
C LYS A 148 -6.33 -16.65 16.17
N SER A 149 -6.95 -17.01 15.05
CA SER A 149 -8.18 -16.39 14.58
C SER A 149 -9.34 -16.87 15.47
N THR A 150 -9.83 -16.00 16.34
CA THR A 150 -11.12 -16.19 17.02
C THR A 150 -12.19 -15.58 16.12
N THR A 151 -12.97 -16.45 15.49
CA THR A 151 -14.22 -16.10 14.80
C THR A 151 -15.36 -16.05 15.81
N LEU A 152 -15.96 -14.87 15.95
CA LEU A 152 -17.33 -14.58 16.40
C LEU A 152 -17.71 -13.37 15.53
N LEU A 153 -18.69 -13.39 14.63
CA LEU A 153 -19.99 -14.05 14.61
C LEU A 153 -20.32 -14.44 13.15
#